data_AF-A0A821WGC8-F1
#
_entry.id   AF-A0A821WGC8-F1
#
_cell.length_a   1.000
_cell.length_b   1.000
_cell.length_c   1.000
_cell.angle_alpha   90.00
_cell.angle_beta   90.00
_cell.angle_gamma   90.00
#
_symmetry.space_group_name_H-M   'P 1'
#
loop_
_entity.id
_entity.type
_entity.pdbx_description
1 polymer ?
#
loop_
_entity_poly.entity_id
_entity_poly.type
_entity_poly.pdbx_seq_one_letter_code
_entity_poly.pdbx_strand_id
1 'polypeptide(L)'
;MSSREQEGVSNHSSICEINRVAVDLSGRLDNEKTIEDKLVQHYQHLRILCSNDTLTNNNSQEFQKRINYLKEELSKNSNLHLIYADFTDSSFPLTTILVLPSSKQTHNDINDYPPSRLTAAVATSTPSSTEHQKSILQSVNATDPSTSSTSQSTPSVNTINILLLGETGVGKSTFINAFVNYLKFGSLEKARTGKPIILIPVSFIVTVGDNFEEHIVKFGNIDNSNNEDFDHPGQSVTQRCKSYLFHLDETNTNTLRIIDTPGFGDTRGLEQDNFNMQHILEYINNLTHLNAICFLLKPNTSRLNIFFRTCITQLFSLLDRNAFNNIIFCFTNSRSTFYTPGDTAPALKQMLISLSIGDVPFKKDNTFCFDSESFRYLVALQNGIPFNDDEKHEYEISWSMSVNESNRLIGYICRYVTIYRIDNNLQSMKRAQFEIDDM
;
A
#
# COMPACT_ATOMS: atom_id res chain seq x y z
N MET A 1 -20.77 -43.47 -28.81
CA MET A 1 -19.77 -44.37 -28.21
C MET A 1 -18.52 -44.29 -29.06
N SER A 2 -17.33 -43.94 -28.62
CA SER A 2 -16.75 -43.55 -27.33
C SER A 2 -15.37 -42.99 -27.73
N SER A 3 -15.08 -41.73 -27.47
CA SER A 3 -13.75 -41.16 -27.69
C SER A 3 -13.21 -40.71 -26.34
N ARG A 4 -12.21 -41.45 -25.88
CA ARG A 4 -11.54 -41.36 -24.59
C ARG A 4 -11.04 -39.94 -24.31
N GLU A 5 -11.46 -39.38 -23.18
CA GLU A 5 -10.72 -38.32 -22.50
C GLU A 5 -9.39 -38.92 -22.01
N GLN A 6 -8.27 -38.39 -22.51
CA GLN A 6 -6.97 -38.56 -21.88
C GLN A 6 -6.85 -37.51 -20.79
N GLU A 7 -6.88 -37.96 -19.53
CA GLU A 7 -6.46 -37.18 -18.38
C GLU A 7 -4.99 -36.76 -18.53
N GLY A 8 -4.77 -35.52 -18.92
CA GLY A 8 -3.49 -34.84 -18.74
C GLY A 8 -3.35 -34.45 -17.28
N VAL A 9 -2.78 -35.33 -16.46
CA VAL A 9 -2.36 -35.00 -15.09
C VAL A 9 -1.30 -33.91 -15.19
N SER A 10 -1.66 -32.67 -14.82
CA SER A 10 -0.74 -31.55 -14.84
C SER A 10 0.39 -31.77 -13.83
N ASN A 11 1.64 -31.82 -14.28
CA ASN A 11 2.86 -31.87 -13.46
C ASN A 11 3.06 -30.66 -12.51
N HIS A 12 2.10 -29.74 -12.44
CA HIS A 12 2.10 -28.57 -11.57
C HIS A 12 1.89 -28.88 -10.08
N SER A 13 1.38 -30.07 -9.73
CA SER A 13 1.15 -30.44 -8.32
C SER A 13 2.43 -30.71 -7.53
N SER A 14 3.52 -31.12 -8.17
CA SER A 14 4.79 -31.45 -7.49
C SER A 14 5.60 -30.21 -7.08
N ILE A 15 5.29 -29.04 -7.65
CA ILE A 15 5.99 -27.76 -7.42
C ILE A 15 5.38 -27.01 -6.21
N CYS A 16 4.21 -27.41 -5.71
CA CYS A 16 3.51 -26.71 -4.63
C CYS A 16 4.29 -26.57 -3.31
N GLU A 17 5.40 -27.29 -3.14
CA GLU A 17 6.28 -27.20 -1.95
C GLU A 17 7.54 -26.34 -2.18
N ILE A 18 7.74 -25.79 -3.39
CA ILE A 18 8.93 -25.04 -3.76
C ILE A 18 8.51 -23.62 -4.22
N ASN A 19 9.04 -22.58 -3.57
CA ASN A 19 8.69 -21.19 -3.85
C ASN A 19 9.05 -20.82 -5.29
N ARG A 20 8.06 -20.47 -6.13
CA ARG A 20 8.25 -20.11 -7.54
C ARG A 20 8.56 -18.62 -7.70
N VAL A 21 9.65 -18.29 -8.39
CA VAL A 21 10.10 -16.93 -8.68
C VAL A 21 10.33 -16.80 -10.19
N ALA A 22 9.72 -15.79 -10.82
CA ALA A 22 10.00 -15.44 -12.21
C ALA A 22 11.31 -14.64 -12.27
N VAL A 23 12.20 -14.98 -13.20
CA VAL A 23 13.55 -14.40 -13.26
C VAL A 23 13.71 -13.53 -14.51
N ASP A 24 13.74 -12.21 -14.32
CA ASP A 24 14.06 -11.23 -15.36
C ASP A 24 15.56 -10.90 -15.34
N LEU A 25 16.29 -11.38 -16.36
CA LEU A 25 17.73 -11.20 -16.51
C LEU A 25 18.01 -10.45 -17.81
N SER A 26 18.15 -9.13 -17.70
CA SER A 26 18.26 -8.20 -18.85
C SER A 26 19.68 -7.99 -19.38
N GLY A 27 20.68 -8.79 -18.94
CA GLY A 27 22.08 -8.60 -19.30
C GLY A 27 22.54 -9.44 -20.51
N ARG A 28 23.06 -8.80 -21.57
CA ARG A 28 23.70 -9.45 -22.75
C ARG A 28 24.95 -10.30 -22.43
N LEU A 29 25.31 -10.50 -21.17
CA LEU A 29 26.52 -11.20 -20.70
C LEU A 29 26.26 -12.23 -19.59
N ASP A 30 25.00 -12.55 -19.31
CA ASP A 30 24.66 -13.51 -18.26
C ASP A 30 25.08 -14.95 -18.66
N ASN A 31 25.70 -15.66 -17.73
CA ASN A 31 26.10 -17.07 -17.75
C ASN A 31 25.77 -17.74 -16.40
N GLU A 32 25.93 -19.06 -16.30
CA GLU A 32 25.59 -19.86 -15.11
C GLU A 32 26.18 -19.29 -13.80
N LYS A 33 27.42 -18.78 -13.82
CA LYS A 33 28.08 -18.20 -12.65
C LYS A 33 27.47 -16.87 -12.22
N THR A 34 27.17 -15.99 -13.17
CA THR A 34 26.45 -14.73 -12.89
C THR A 34 25.00 -14.96 -12.44
N ILE A 35 24.35 -16.03 -12.89
CA ILE A 35 23.01 -16.41 -12.42
C ILE A 35 23.08 -16.92 -10.99
N GLU A 36 24.10 -17.73 -10.66
CA GLU A 36 24.41 -18.13 -9.29
C GLU A 36 24.62 -16.91 -8.39
N ASP A 37 25.49 -15.97 -8.79
CA ASP A 37 25.78 -14.75 -8.01
C ASP A 37 24.53 -13.86 -7.82
N LYS A 38 23.68 -13.73 -8.85
CA LYS A 38 22.46 -12.92 -8.80
C LYS A 38 21.34 -13.54 -7.97
N LEU A 39 21.21 -14.87 -8.00
CA LEU A 39 20.08 -15.57 -7.36
C LEU A 39 20.43 -16.12 -5.96
N VAL A 40 21.69 -16.44 -5.69
CA VAL A 40 22.12 -17.10 -4.44
C VAL A 40 22.59 -16.09 -3.37
N GLN A 41 22.62 -14.78 -3.68
CA GLN A 41 23.08 -13.65 -2.83
C GLN A 41 23.08 -13.94 -1.32
N HIS A 42 24.25 -14.28 -0.78
CA HIS A 42 24.56 -14.40 0.67
C HIS A 42 23.62 -15.25 1.57
N TYR A 43 22.62 -15.94 1.02
CA TYR A 43 21.74 -16.80 1.81
C TYR A 43 22.44 -18.12 2.10
N GLN A 44 22.84 -18.32 3.35
CA GLN A 44 23.23 -19.64 3.84
C GLN A 44 21.99 -20.54 3.81
N HIS A 45 22.14 -21.74 3.25
CA HIS A 45 21.10 -22.76 3.12
C HIS A 45 20.01 -22.54 2.05
N LEU A 46 20.30 -21.79 0.98
CA LEU A 46 19.40 -21.69 -0.18
C LEU A 46 19.77 -22.67 -1.30
N ARG A 47 18.79 -23.38 -1.88
CA ARG A 47 18.96 -24.18 -3.10
C ARG A 47 17.93 -23.76 -4.14
N ILE A 48 18.39 -23.57 -5.37
CA ILE A 48 17.55 -23.03 -6.44
C ILE A 48 17.50 -24.01 -7.59
N LEU A 49 16.31 -24.47 -7.96
CA LEU A 49 16.04 -25.25 -9.16
C LEU A 49 15.63 -24.30 -10.28
N CYS A 50 16.42 -24.22 -11.35
CA CYS A 50 16.14 -23.39 -12.51
C CYS A 50 15.61 -24.26 -13.66
N SER A 51 14.45 -23.91 -14.21
CA SER A 51 13.89 -24.54 -15.42
C SER A 51 13.02 -23.54 -16.19
N ASN A 52 12.58 -23.92 -17.38
CA ASN A 52 11.53 -23.22 -18.15
C ASN A 52 10.48 -24.23 -18.64
N ASP A 53 9.37 -23.76 -19.20
CA ASP A 53 8.27 -24.61 -19.65
C ASP A 53 8.73 -25.63 -20.70
N THR A 54 9.59 -25.24 -21.64
CA THR A 54 10.11 -26.13 -22.68
C THR A 54 10.93 -27.28 -22.09
N LEU A 55 11.85 -27.00 -21.16
CA LEU A 55 12.69 -28.00 -20.49
C LEU A 55 11.89 -28.89 -19.55
N THR A 56 10.93 -28.31 -18.84
CA THR A 56 10.06 -29.04 -17.91
C THR A 56 9.18 -30.03 -18.65
N ASN A 57 8.67 -29.65 -19.82
CA ASN A 57 7.81 -30.51 -20.63
C ASN A 57 8.60 -31.57 -21.41
N ASN A 58 9.73 -31.20 -22.05
CA ASN A 58 10.51 -32.12 -22.87
C ASN A 58 11.35 -33.11 -22.04
N ASN A 59 11.77 -32.73 -20.82
CA ASN A 59 12.62 -33.55 -19.94
C ASN A 59 11.96 -33.81 -18.58
N SER A 60 10.66 -34.10 -18.58
CA SER A 60 9.85 -34.27 -17.37
C SER A 60 10.42 -35.30 -16.37
N GLN A 61 11.01 -36.40 -16.86
CA GLN A 61 11.66 -37.40 -16.00
C GLN A 61 12.89 -36.85 -15.27
N GLU A 62 13.76 -36.08 -15.95
CA GLU A 62 14.93 -35.46 -15.34
C GLU A 62 14.51 -34.35 -14.37
N PHE A 63 13.47 -33.57 -14.71
CA PHE A 63 12.90 -32.56 -13.82
C PHE A 63 12.40 -33.16 -12.50
N GLN A 64 11.61 -34.25 -12.57
CA GLN A 64 11.14 -34.94 -11.36
C GLN A 64 12.29 -35.56 -10.56
N LYS A 65 13.32 -36.08 -11.23
CA LYS A 65 14.53 -36.58 -10.56
C LYS A 65 15.24 -35.49 -9.75
N ARG A 66 15.36 -34.27 -10.30
CA ARG A 66 15.96 -33.12 -9.59
C ARG A 66 15.11 -32.64 -8.42
N ILE A 67 13.78 -32.61 -8.56
CA ILE A 67 12.86 -32.30 -7.46
C ILE A 67 13.00 -33.32 -6.33
N ASN A 68 12.97 -34.61 -6.63
CA ASN A 68 13.08 -35.65 -5.61
C ASN A 68 14.41 -35.59 -4.85
N TYR A 69 15.52 -35.33 -5.56
CA TYR A 69 16.82 -35.09 -4.94
C TYR A 69 16.81 -33.91 -3.96
N LEU A 70 16.21 -32.77 -4.35
CA LEU A 70 16.11 -31.59 -3.47
C LEU A 70 15.20 -31.85 -2.25
N LYS A 71 14.12 -32.62 -2.42
CA LYS A 71 13.25 -33.03 -1.30
C LYS A 71 13.97 -33.95 -0.31
N GLU A 72 14.81 -34.86 -0.80
CA GLU A 72 15.66 -35.70 0.06
C GLU A 72 16.73 -34.90 0.82
N GLU A 73 17.23 -33.80 0.25
CA GLU A 73 18.14 -32.91 0.97
C GLU A 73 17.41 -32.06 2.00
N LEU A 74 16.21 -31.57 1.68
CA LEU A 74 15.35 -30.83 2.62
C LEU A 74 14.98 -31.69 3.84
N SER A 75 14.70 -32.99 3.64
CA SER A 75 14.39 -33.90 4.76
C SER A 75 15.59 -34.17 5.68
N LYS A 76 16.82 -33.94 5.19
CA LYS A 76 18.07 -34.09 5.96
C LYS A 76 18.54 -32.76 6.59
N ASN A 77 18.03 -31.62 6.14
CA ASN A 77 18.38 -30.30 6.64
C ASN A 77 17.15 -29.38 6.68
N SER A 78 16.56 -29.23 7.88
CA SER A 78 15.37 -28.40 8.10
C SER A 78 15.60 -26.90 7.90
N ASN A 79 16.85 -26.44 7.85
CA ASN A 79 17.20 -25.04 7.59
C ASN A 79 17.38 -24.76 6.08
N LEU A 80 17.20 -25.78 5.22
CA LEU A 80 17.32 -25.64 3.77
C LEU A 80 16.07 -24.98 3.19
N HIS A 81 16.25 -23.92 2.41
CA HIS A 81 15.18 -23.29 1.65
C HIS A 81 15.30 -23.67 0.18
N LEU A 82 14.20 -24.13 -0.41
CA LEU A 82 14.13 -24.50 -1.83
C LEU A 82 13.36 -23.41 -2.61
N ILE A 83 13.96 -22.92 -3.69
CA ILE A 83 13.34 -22.00 -4.64
C ILE A 83 13.30 -22.64 -6.03
N TYR A 84 12.21 -22.42 -6.75
CA TYR A 84 12.06 -22.76 -8.16
C TYR A 84 12.11 -21.46 -8.96
N ALA A 85 13.17 -21.29 -9.74
CA ALA A 85 13.36 -20.15 -10.61
C ALA A 85 12.85 -20.50 -12.02
N ASP A 86 11.84 -19.76 -12.47
CA ASP A 86 11.21 -19.96 -13.77
C ASP A 86 11.79 -19.01 -14.81
N PHE A 87 12.36 -19.60 -15.86
CA PHE A 87 13.03 -18.92 -16.97
C PHE A 87 12.17 -18.86 -18.24
N THR A 88 10.88 -19.20 -18.17
CA THR A 88 9.99 -19.28 -19.35
C THR A 88 9.91 -17.98 -20.14
N ASP A 89 9.82 -16.85 -19.43
CA ASP A 89 9.79 -15.50 -20.03
C ASP A 89 11.13 -14.75 -19.86
N SER A 90 12.20 -15.47 -19.52
CA SER A 90 13.53 -14.86 -19.31
C SER A 90 14.26 -14.66 -20.64
N SER A 91 14.92 -13.51 -20.81
CA SER A 91 15.81 -13.26 -21.95
C SER A 91 17.08 -14.12 -21.95
N PHE A 92 17.38 -14.82 -20.84
CA PHE A 92 18.48 -15.78 -20.76
C PHE A 92 18.06 -17.16 -21.29
N PRO A 93 18.72 -17.71 -22.33
CA PRO A 93 18.35 -18.98 -22.94
C PRO A 93 18.84 -20.16 -22.08
N LEU A 94 18.05 -20.52 -21.06
CA LEU A 94 18.32 -21.71 -20.25
C LEU A 94 18.13 -22.97 -21.11
N THR A 95 19.21 -23.71 -21.36
CA THR A 95 19.23 -24.90 -22.23
C THR A 95 19.22 -26.23 -21.47
N THR A 96 19.45 -26.22 -20.15
CA THR A 96 19.44 -27.40 -19.27
C THR A 96 18.79 -27.06 -17.93
N ILE A 97 18.24 -28.06 -17.24
CA ILE A 97 17.74 -27.89 -15.87
C ILE A 97 18.95 -27.76 -14.94
N LEU A 98 19.01 -26.67 -14.18
CA LEU A 98 20.12 -26.37 -13.28
C LEU A 98 19.68 -26.43 -11.82
N VAL A 99 20.58 -26.86 -10.94
CA VAL A 99 20.38 -26.80 -9.48
C VAL A 99 21.56 -26.03 -8.92
N LEU A 100 21.32 -24.82 -8.44
CA LEU A 100 22.36 -23.96 -7.87
C LEU A 100 22.70 -24.44 -6.44
N PRO A 101 23.99 -24.41 -6.05
CA PRO A 101 24.45 -24.89 -4.75
C PRO A 101 24.05 -23.92 -3.62
N SER A 102 24.03 -24.42 -2.39
CA SER A 102 23.96 -23.56 -1.21
C SER A 102 25.32 -22.89 -0.97
N SER A 103 25.32 -21.60 -0.64
CA SER A 103 26.56 -20.87 -0.30
C SER A 103 27.38 -21.64 0.75
N LYS A 104 28.71 -21.68 0.53
CA LYS A 104 29.65 -22.56 1.25
C LYS A 104 29.57 -22.39 2.77
N GLN A 105 29.43 -23.52 3.48
CA GLN A 105 29.47 -23.61 4.93
C GLN A 105 30.73 -22.95 5.52
N THR A 106 30.53 -22.04 6.47
CA THR A 106 31.49 -21.82 7.56
C THR A 106 30.79 -22.28 8.84
N HIS A 107 31.40 -23.27 9.49
CA HIS A 107 30.91 -23.91 10.72
C HIS A 107 30.67 -22.89 11.85
N ASN A 108 29.54 -23.00 12.56
CA ASN A 108 29.43 -23.21 14.01
C ASN A 108 27.98 -23.00 14.50
N ASP A 109 27.32 -24.12 14.79
CA ASP A 109 26.79 -24.49 16.12
C ASP A 109 25.82 -23.58 16.91
N ILE A 110 24.68 -24.21 17.30
CA ILE A 110 24.07 -24.30 18.66
C ILE A 110 22.66 -23.69 18.89
N ASN A 111 21.75 -24.63 19.19
CA ASN A 111 20.61 -24.65 20.12
C ASN A 111 19.19 -24.17 19.73
N ASP A 112 18.34 -25.19 19.53
CA ASP A 112 16.87 -25.23 19.65
C ASP A 112 16.36 -25.12 21.10
N TYR A 113 15.19 -24.50 21.28
CA TYR A 113 14.16 -24.86 22.27
C TYR A 113 12.75 -24.76 21.62
N PRO A 114 11.73 -25.51 22.11
CA PRO A 114 10.64 -26.15 21.34
C PRO A 114 9.29 -25.38 21.28
N PRO A 115 8.30 -25.90 20.51
CA PRO A 115 7.10 -25.18 20.12
C PRO A 115 5.94 -25.32 21.11
N SER A 116 5.03 -24.34 21.14
CA SER A 116 3.71 -24.50 21.77
C SER A 116 2.57 -24.16 20.80
N ARG A 117 1.68 -25.15 20.70
CA ARG A 117 0.37 -25.20 20.02
C ARG A 117 -0.69 -24.49 20.88
N LEU A 118 -1.80 -24.07 20.25
CA LEU A 118 -3.23 -24.23 20.65
C LEU A 118 -4.09 -23.25 19.81
N THR A 119 -4.82 -23.74 18.79
CA THR A 119 -6.24 -24.17 18.79
C THR A 119 -7.29 -23.08 18.96
N ALA A 120 -8.19 -23.03 17.97
CA ALA A 120 -9.32 -22.14 17.82
C ALA A 120 -10.50 -22.45 18.78
N ALA A 121 -11.29 -21.43 19.08
CA ALA A 121 -12.70 -21.57 19.40
C ALA A 121 -13.48 -20.36 18.88
N VAL A 122 -14.57 -20.66 18.17
CA VAL A 122 -15.55 -19.75 17.58
C VAL A 122 -16.58 -19.36 18.63
N ALA A 123 -16.97 -18.09 18.67
CA ALA A 123 -18.24 -17.67 19.28
C ALA A 123 -18.83 -16.49 18.49
N THR A 124 -20.02 -16.71 17.96
CA THR A 124 -20.89 -15.77 17.25
C THR A 124 -21.74 -14.95 18.22
N SER A 125 -21.82 -13.64 18.01
CA SER A 125 -23.02 -12.84 18.33
C SER A 125 -22.94 -11.44 17.73
N THR A 126 -23.89 -11.13 16.86
CA THR A 126 -24.30 -9.79 16.43
C THR A 126 -24.94 -9.02 17.60
N PRO A 127 -24.92 -7.67 17.55
CA PRO A 127 -26.22 -6.99 17.47
C PRO A 127 -26.24 -5.76 16.55
N SER A 128 -27.44 -5.54 16.04
CA SER A 128 -27.97 -4.35 15.38
C SER A 128 -28.19 -3.20 16.37
N SER A 129 -28.03 -1.95 15.92
CA SER A 129 -29.07 -0.91 15.91
C SER A 129 -28.49 0.50 15.70
N THR A 130 -29.35 1.33 15.13
CA THR A 130 -29.22 2.66 14.54
C THR A 130 -28.98 3.75 15.59
N GLU A 131 -27.93 4.57 15.42
CA GLU A 131 -27.76 5.84 16.16
C GLU A 131 -27.58 7.02 15.19
N HIS A 132 -28.33 8.10 15.46
CA HIS A 132 -28.25 9.39 14.77
C HIS A 132 -26.85 10.01 14.92
N GLN A 133 -26.10 10.13 13.81
CA GLN A 133 -24.75 10.68 13.77
C GLN A 133 -24.74 12.21 13.98
N LYS A 134 -24.10 12.67 15.07
CA LYS A 134 -23.67 14.06 15.28
C LYS A 134 -22.35 14.34 14.54
N SER A 135 -22.18 15.57 14.07
CA SER A 135 -20.97 16.09 13.38
C SER A 135 -19.72 16.01 14.28
N ILE A 136 -18.58 15.57 13.74
CA ILE A 136 -17.34 15.31 14.51
C ILE A 136 -16.33 16.48 14.41
N LEU A 137 -16.47 17.41 13.47
CA LEU A 137 -15.43 18.41 13.17
C LEU A 137 -15.85 19.87 13.39
N GLN A 138 -14.97 20.67 14.02
CA GLN A 138 -15.26 22.07 14.35
C GLN A 138 -14.23 23.12 13.88
N SER A 139 -12.93 22.83 13.77
CA SER A 139 -11.95 23.81 13.26
C SER A 139 -10.75 23.18 12.52
N VAL A 140 -10.10 23.99 11.67
CA VAL A 140 -9.13 23.57 10.65
C VAL A 140 -7.94 24.53 10.64
N ASN A 141 -6.72 24.01 10.76
CA ASN A 141 -5.47 24.76 10.56
C ASN A 141 -4.49 23.96 9.69
N ALA A 142 -3.88 24.59 8.68
CA ALA A 142 -2.79 23.99 7.90
C ALA A 142 -1.45 24.51 8.43
N THR A 143 -0.48 23.61 8.68
CA THR A 143 0.86 24.00 9.14
C THR A 143 1.94 23.26 8.37
N ASP A 144 2.94 23.99 7.91
CA ASP A 144 4.17 23.46 7.33
C ASP A 144 5.29 23.49 8.39
N PRO A 145 5.82 22.34 8.83
CA PRO A 145 6.92 22.31 9.81
C PRO A 145 8.20 22.98 9.30
N SER A 146 8.37 23.15 7.98
CA SER A 146 9.58 23.72 7.39
C SER A 146 9.69 25.24 7.53
N THR A 147 8.68 25.91 8.10
CA THR A 147 8.68 27.38 8.30
C THR A 147 8.74 27.85 9.76
N SER A 148 8.87 26.94 10.73
CA SER A 148 9.09 27.33 12.13
C SER A 148 10.56 27.18 12.52
N SER A 149 11.30 28.29 12.48
CA SER A 149 12.53 28.41 13.25
C SER A 149 12.21 28.27 14.74
N THR A 150 12.84 27.28 15.37
CA THR A 150 13.12 27.20 16.80
C THR A 150 11.98 27.67 17.74
N SER A 151 10.83 27.03 17.66
CA SER A 151 9.94 26.93 18.82
C SER A 151 9.61 25.46 19.03
N GLN A 152 10.21 24.86 20.06
CA GLN A 152 9.74 23.60 20.62
C GLN A 152 8.26 23.79 20.98
N SER A 153 7.36 23.40 20.08
CA SER A 153 5.95 23.31 20.41
C SER A 153 5.82 22.13 21.36
N THR A 154 5.49 22.43 22.61
CA THR A 154 5.15 21.42 23.62
C THR A 154 4.14 20.44 23.01
N PRO A 155 4.38 19.13 23.07
CA PRO A 155 3.49 18.14 22.47
C PRO A 155 2.13 18.22 23.16
N SER A 156 1.09 18.64 22.43
CA SER A 156 -0.28 18.58 22.93
C SER A 156 -0.67 17.11 23.10
N VAL A 157 -1.11 16.78 24.32
CA VAL A 157 -1.15 15.45 24.94
C VAL A 157 -2.01 14.40 24.21
N ASN A 158 -2.83 14.74 23.20
CA ASN A 158 -3.64 13.79 22.42
C ASN A 158 -3.68 14.16 20.92
N THR A 159 -2.59 13.93 20.18
CA THR A 159 -2.58 14.06 18.71
C THR A 159 -2.66 12.69 18.05
N ILE A 160 -3.55 12.51 17.08
CA ILE A 160 -3.65 11.30 16.25
C ILE A 160 -2.95 11.59 14.92
N ASN A 161 -1.78 11.01 14.70
CA ASN A 161 -0.99 11.17 13.47
C ASN A 161 -1.34 10.07 12.46
N ILE A 162 -1.92 10.46 11.33
CA ILE A 162 -2.23 9.59 10.20
C ILE A 162 -1.30 9.95 9.03
N LEU A 163 -0.46 9.01 8.61
CA LEU A 163 0.35 9.11 7.39
C LEU A 163 -0.42 8.54 6.21
N LEU A 164 -0.55 9.29 5.12
CA LEU A 164 -1.12 8.80 3.86
C LEU A 164 -0.01 8.43 2.89
N LEU A 165 -0.05 7.22 2.34
CA LEU A 165 0.86 6.74 1.30
C LEU A 165 0.05 6.21 0.12
N GLY A 166 0.55 6.34 -1.09
CA GLY A 166 -0.13 5.80 -2.27
C GLY A 166 0.46 6.33 -3.56
N GLU A 167 0.19 5.65 -4.67
CA GLU A 167 0.70 6.02 -5.99
C GLU A 167 0.28 7.44 -6.38
N THR A 168 1.05 8.05 -7.27
CA THR A 168 0.63 9.26 -7.96
C THR A 168 -0.72 9.04 -8.64
N GLY A 169 -1.65 9.98 -8.46
CA GLY A 169 -3.00 9.89 -9.05
C GLY A 169 -3.96 8.89 -8.37
N VAL A 170 -3.58 8.28 -7.24
CA VAL A 170 -4.52 7.44 -6.44
C VAL A 170 -5.60 8.27 -5.73
N GLY A 171 -5.40 9.59 -5.63
CA GLY A 171 -6.36 10.54 -5.07
C GLY A 171 -6.13 10.93 -3.61
N LYS A 172 -4.88 10.95 -3.11
CA LYS A 172 -4.55 11.33 -1.72
C LYS A 172 -5.08 12.71 -1.32
N SER A 173 -4.75 13.75 -2.07
CA SER A 173 -5.19 15.12 -1.79
C SER A 173 -6.72 15.26 -1.87
N THR A 174 -7.34 14.60 -2.86
CA THR A 174 -8.80 14.53 -3.00
C THR A 174 -9.44 13.80 -1.81
N PHE A 175 -8.85 12.70 -1.35
CA PHE A 175 -9.29 11.97 -0.17
C PHE A 175 -9.24 12.85 1.08
N ILE A 176 -8.17 13.63 1.29
CA ILE A 176 -8.08 14.54 2.44
C ILE A 176 -9.26 15.53 2.46
N ASN A 177 -9.50 16.21 1.32
CA ASN A 177 -10.62 17.15 1.22
C ASN A 177 -11.96 16.43 1.43
N ALA A 178 -12.17 15.28 0.81
CA ALA A 178 -13.40 14.50 0.93
C ALA A 178 -13.64 14.03 2.37
N PHE A 179 -12.64 13.40 2.99
CA PHE A 179 -12.66 12.84 4.34
C PHE A 179 -13.04 13.87 5.40
N VAL A 180 -12.46 15.07 5.33
CA VAL A 180 -12.78 16.16 6.25
C VAL A 180 -14.23 16.64 6.07
N ASN A 181 -14.74 16.66 4.85
CA ASN A 181 -16.15 16.98 4.65
C ASN A 181 -17.09 15.86 5.11
N TYR A 182 -16.70 14.59 4.95
CA TYR A 182 -17.48 13.45 5.44
C TYR A 182 -17.59 13.42 6.97
N LEU A 183 -16.50 13.71 7.67
CA LEU A 183 -16.50 13.81 9.13
C LEU A 183 -17.30 15.04 9.64
N LYS A 184 -17.38 16.11 8.85
CA LYS A 184 -18.14 17.31 9.21
C LYS A 184 -19.63 17.19 8.89
N PHE A 185 -19.97 16.69 7.72
CA PHE A 185 -21.33 16.67 7.20
C PHE A 185 -21.83 15.24 7.01
N GLY A 186 -22.72 14.81 7.90
CA GLY A 186 -23.33 13.48 7.83
C GLY A 186 -24.24 13.23 6.63
N SER A 187 -24.52 14.23 5.79
CA SER A 187 -25.26 14.05 4.54
C SER A 187 -24.84 15.07 3.48
N LEU A 188 -25.03 14.69 2.21
CA LEU A 188 -24.70 15.54 1.06
C LEU A 188 -25.50 16.85 1.06
N GLU A 189 -26.79 16.82 1.43
CA GLU A 189 -27.62 18.03 1.53
C GLU A 189 -27.11 19.01 2.60
N LYS A 190 -26.60 18.51 3.74
CA LYS A 190 -25.95 19.37 4.75
C LYS A 190 -24.64 19.95 4.23
N ALA A 191 -23.87 19.17 3.46
CA ALA A 191 -22.63 19.66 2.84
C ALA A 191 -22.91 20.71 1.76
N ARG A 192 -24.01 20.55 1.01
CA ARG A 192 -24.47 21.47 -0.05
C ARG A 192 -24.92 22.81 0.50
N THR A 193 -25.69 22.79 1.59
CA THR A 193 -26.18 24.00 2.26
C THR A 193 -25.10 24.66 3.13
N GLY A 194 -24.11 23.88 3.57
CA GLY A 194 -22.94 24.37 4.27
C GLY A 194 -21.85 24.91 3.34
N LYS A 195 -20.82 25.52 3.94
CA LYS A 195 -19.56 25.84 3.24
C LYS A 195 -18.64 24.62 3.32
N PRO A 196 -18.34 23.91 2.21
CA PRO A 196 -17.40 22.80 2.23
C PRO A 196 -16.02 23.29 2.64
N ILE A 197 -15.30 22.42 3.33
CA ILE A 197 -13.92 22.69 3.73
C ILE A 197 -13.03 22.28 2.57
N ILE A 198 -12.24 23.21 2.04
CA ILE A 198 -11.25 22.92 1.00
C ILE A 198 -9.89 23.36 1.52
N LEU A 199 -9.00 22.39 1.69
CA LEU A 199 -7.68 22.53 2.31
C LEU A 199 -6.59 22.56 1.28
N ILE A 200 -6.75 21.70 0.28
CA ILE A 200 -5.83 21.52 -0.82
C ILE A 200 -6.58 21.98 -2.06
N PRO A 201 -6.02 22.90 -2.86
CA PRO A 201 -6.63 23.26 -4.12
C PRO A 201 -6.88 22.01 -4.97
N VAL A 202 -8.04 21.97 -5.61
CA VAL A 202 -8.45 20.86 -6.48
C VAL A 202 -8.68 21.41 -7.88
N SER A 203 -8.15 20.68 -8.86
CA SER A 203 -8.37 20.92 -10.28
C SER A 203 -8.66 19.58 -10.95
N PHE A 204 -9.82 19.46 -11.58
CA PHE A 204 -10.19 18.24 -12.31
C PHE A 204 -11.18 18.54 -13.44
N ILE A 205 -11.21 17.65 -14.42
CA ILE A 205 -12.15 17.71 -15.53
C ILE A 205 -13.44 16.95 -15.16
N VAL A 206 -14.58 17.51 -15.52
CA VAL A 206 -15.89 16.86 -15.55
C VAL A 206 -16.39 16.92 -16.98
N THR A 207 -16.85 15.79 -17.50
CA THR A 207 -17.45 15.72 -18.85
C THR A 207 -18.97 15.64 -18.73
N VAL A 208 -19.68 16.46 -19.51
CA VAL A 208 -21.15 16.57 -19.46
C VAL A 208 -21.75 16.29 -20.84
N GLY A 209 -22.89 15.59 -20.86
CA GLY A 209 -23.68 15.33 -22.06
C GLY A 209 -23.05 14.32 -23.03
N ASP A 210 -23.79 14.00 -24.09
CA ASP A 210 -23.42 12.97 -25.06
C ASP A 210 -22.17 13.31 -25.89
N ASN A 211 -21.81 14.60 -25.94
CA ASN A 211 -20.64 15.10 -26.67
C ASN A 211 -19.38 15.18 -25.80
N PHE A 212 -19.44 14.72 -24.55
CA PHE A 212 -18.34 14.78 -23.58
C PHE A 212 -17.78 16.21 -23.41
N GLU A 213 -18.65 17.21 -23.25
CA GLU A 213 -18.23 18.60 -23.06
C GLU A 213 -17.36 18.71 -21.80
N GLU A 214 -16.12 19.16 -21.95
CA GLU A 214 -15.15 19.24 -20.87
C GLU A 214 -15.32 20.53 -20.06
N HIS A 215 -15.55 20.37 -18.77
CA HIS A 215 -15.58 21.45 -17.78
C HIS A 215 -14.42 21.30 -16.81
N ILE A 216 -13.52 22.29 -16.77
CA ILE A 216 -12.45 22.32 -15.78
C ILE A 216 -13.00 22.92 -14.48
N VAL A 217 -13.13 22.07 -13.46
CA VAL A 217 -13.51 22.47 -12.11
C VAL A 217 -12.24 22.85 -11.35
N LYS A 218 -12.19 24.09 -10.86
CA LYS A 218 -11.12 24.60 -10.01
C LYS A 218 -11.73 25.07 -8.69
N PHE A 219 -11.14 24.65 -7.57
CA PHE A 219 -11.55 25.14 -6.26
C PHE A 219 -10.37 25.29 -5.33
N GLY A 220 -10.31 26.41 -4.59
CA GLY A 220 -9.18 26.79 -3.77
C GLY A 220 -8.27 27.81 -4.48
N ASN A 221 -7.29 28.34 -3.77
CA ASN A 221 -6.37 29.34 -4.30
C ASN A 221 -5.19 28.65 -5.00
N ILE A 222 -5.40 28.22 -6.25
CA ILE A 222 -4.41 27.47 -7.05
C ILE A 222 -3.17 28.34 -7.32
N ASP A 223 -3.34 29.64 -7.52
CA ASP A 223 -2.25 30.56 -7.88
C ASP A 223 -1.21 30.78 -6.75
N ASN A 224 -1.51 30.32 -5.54
CA ASN A 224 -0.61 30.38 -4.37
C ASN A 224 -0.19 29.00 -3.84
N SER A 225 -0.47 27.91 -4.57
CA SER A 225 -0.10 26.56 -4.12
C SER A 225 1.34 26.22 -4.47
N ASN A 226 2.28 26.68 -3.64
CA ASN A 226 3.71 26.38 -3.83
C ASN A 226 4.07 24.88 -3.66
N ASN A 227 3.12 24.02 -3.29
CA ASN A 227 3.33 22.60 -3.02
C ASN A 227 2.53 21.66 -3.95
N GLU A 228 1.63 22.18 -4.76
CA GLU A 228 0.82 21.37 -5.70
C GLU A 228 1.18 21.75 -7.13
N ASP A 229 1.57 20.76 -7.93
CA ASP A 229 1.88 20.91 -9.35
C ASP A 229 0.87 20.13 -10.19
N PHE A 230 0.06 20.87 -10.95
CA PHE A 230 -0.99 20.30 -11.80
C PHE A 230 -0.60 20.28 -13.29
N ASP A 231 0.56 20.83 -13.64
CA ASP A 231 0.93 21.08 -15.04
C ASP A 231 1.56 19.85 -15.71
N HIS A 232 1.82 18.79 -14.93
CA HIS A 232 2.56 17.61 -15.37
C HIS A 232 1.81 16.29 -15.10
N PRO A 233 0.95 15.84 -16.04
CA PRO A 233 0.23 14.58 -15.92
C PRO A 233 1.16 13.39 -15.63
N GLY A 234 0.81 12.60 -14.62
CA GLY A 234 1.59 11.43 -14.19
C GLY A 234 2.75 11.73 -13.23
N GLN A 235 3.08 12.99 -12.99
CA GLN A 235 3.96 13.37 -11.87
C GLN A 235 3.15 13.50 -10.58
N SER A 236 3.82 13.29 -9.44
CA SER A 236 3.19 13.56 -8.15
C SER A 236 2.70 15.00 -8.12
N VAL A 237 1.43 15.23 -7.77
CA VAL A 237 0.88 16.58 -7.63
C VAL A 237 1.45 17.23 -6.37
N THR A 238 1.38 16.54 -5.24
CA THR A 238 2.02 16.94 -3.98
C THR A 238 3.54 16.85 -4.12
N GLN A 239 4.26 17.97 -3.95
CA GLN A 239 5.73 18.00 -4.09
C GLN A 239 6.47 17.66 -2.78
N ARG A 240 5.93 18.08 -1.63
CA ARG A 240 6.50 17.80 -0.30
C ARG A 240 5.44 17.37 0.71
N CYS A 241 5.90 16.64 1.73
CA CYS A 241 5.03 16.23 2.82
C CYS A 241 4.45 17.43 3.57
N LYS A 242 3.15 17.39 3.87
CA LYS A 242 2.44 18.49 4.54
C LYS A 242 1.42 17.96 5.54
N SER A 243 1.30 18.64 6.69
CA SER A 243 0.32 18.28 7.72
C SER A 243 -0.89 19.19 7.70
N TYR A 244 -2.05 18.57 7.86
CA TYR A 244 -3.34 19.22 8.05
C TYR A 244 -3.89 18.83 9.42
N LEU A 245 -4.18 19.83 10.26
CA LEU A 245 -4.62 19.63 11.64
C LEU A 245 -6.12 19.94 11.77
N PHE A 246 -6.81 19.05 12.49
CA PHE A 246 -8.24 19.13 12.75
C PHE A 246 -8.53 18.82 14.21
N HIS A 247 -9.46 19.55 14.81
CA HIS A 247 -9.94 19.24 16.14
C HIS A 247 -11.18 18.34 16.05
N LEU A 248 -11.09 17.16 16.69
CA LEU A 248 -12.14 16.12 16.69
C LEU A 248 -13.21 16.34 17.77
N ASP A 249 -12.99 17.30 18.66
CA ASP A 249 -13.92 17.65 19.73
C ASP A 249 -13.95 19.17 19.97
N GLU A 250 -15.02 19.64 20.60
CA GLU A 250 -15.23 21.07 20.90
C GLU A 250 -14.23 21.60 21.94
N THR A 251 -13.63 20.69 22.71
CA THR A 251 -12.66 21.01 23.76
C THR A 251 -11.24 21.21 23.23
N ASN A 252 -11.02 21.00 21.92
CA ASN A 252 -9.73 20.98 21.25
C ASN A 252 -8.70 20.04 21.91
N THR A 253 -9.16 18.99 22.59
CA THR A 253 -8.27 18.07 23.31
C THR A 253 -7.73 16.98 22.41
N ASN A 254 -8.53 16.49 21.46
CA ASN A 254 -8.10 15.50 20.47
C ASN A 254 -7.87 16.16 19.11
N THR A 255 -6.61 16.18 18.69
CA THR A 255 -6.20 16.75 17.39
C THR A 255 -5.89 15.63 16.41
N LEU A 256 -6.57 15.59 15.27
CA LEU A 256 -6.21 14.75 14.14
C LEU A 256 -5.19 15.48 13.26
N ARG A 257 -4.05 14.86 13.00
CA ARG A 257 -3.06 15.32 12.02
C ARG A 257 -3.04 14.33 10.86
N ILE A 258 -3.43 14.80 9.68
CA ILE A 258 -3.28 14.04 8.43
C ILE A 258 -2.03 14.54 7.72
N ILE A 259 -1.11 13.63 7.46
CA ILE A 259 0.16 13.88 6.78
C ILE A 259 -0.02 13.43 5.33
N ASP A 260 -0.12 14.41 4.45
CA ASP A 260 -0.11 14.18 3.00
C ASP A 260 1.34 14.01 2.54
N THR A 261 1.55 13.12 1.58
CA THR A 261 2.87 12.82 1.04
C THR A 261 2.87 12.90 -0.48
N PRO A 262 4.04 13.13 -1.10
CA PRO A 262 4.22 12.84 -2.52
C PRO A 262 3.80 11.40 -2.87
N GLY A 263 3.32 11.19 -4.08
CA GLY A 263 3.09 9.86 -4.63
C GLY A 263 4.38 9.18 -5.06
N PHE A 264 4.36 7.85 -5.06
CA PHE A 264 5.37 7.02 -5.71
C PHE A 264 4.86 6.54 -7.08
N GLY A 265 5.77 6.07 -7.94
CA GLY A 265 5.48 5.80 -9.34
C GLY A 265 5.42 7.06 -10.18
N ASP A 266 6.27 8.04 -9.86
CA ASP A 266 6.38 9.31 -10.60
C ASP A 266 6.96 9.08 -12.00
N THR A 267 6.41 9.72 -13.03
CA THR A 267 6.92 9.63 -14.41
C THR A 267 8.33 10.20 -14.58
N ARG A 268 8.83 10.97 -13.61
CA ARG A 268 10.24 11.41 -13.52
C ARG A 268 11.21 10.27 -13.18
N GLY A 269 10.70 9.09 -12.80
CA GLY A 269 11.48 7.86 -12.64
C GLY A 269 11.93 7.57 -11.20
N LEU A 270 12.75 6.52 -11.09
CA LEU A 270 13.17 5.93 -9.80
C LEU A 270 13.91 6.92 -8.88
N GLU A 271 14.72 7.82 -9.44
CA GLU A 271 15.46 8.81 -8.65
C GLU A 271 14.52 9.78 -7.93
N GLN A 272 13.47 10.24 -8.61
CA GLN A 272 12.45 11.10 -8.01
C GLN A 272 11.68 10.35 -6.92
N ASP A 273 11.34 9.08 -7.14
CA ASP A 273 10.67 8.26 -6.14
C ASP A 273 11.54 8.04 -4.89
N ASN A 274 12.85 7.84 -5.05
CA ASN A 274 13.78 7.76 -3.94
C ASN A 274 13.85 9.08 -3.16
N PHE A 275 13.90 10.21 -3.84
CA PHE A 275 13.85 11.54 -3.21
C PHE A 275 12.54 11.78 -2.46
N ASN A 276 11.41 11.42 -3.07
CA ASN A 276 10.09 11.47 -2.43
C ASN A 276 10.07 10.60 -1.17
N MET A 277 10.65 9.39 -1.23
CA MET A 277 10.74 8.52 -0.07
C MET A 277 11.64 9.10 1.02
N GLN A 278 12.84 9.57 0.70
CA GLN A 278 13.73 10.21 1.67
C GLN A 278 13.01 11.35 2.40
N HIS A 279 12.27 12.20 1.68
CA HIS A 279 11.49 13.27 2.30
C HIS A 279 10.36 12.76 3.20
N ILE A 280 9.65 11.70 2.82
CA ILE A 280 8.64 11.06 3.67
C ILE A 280 9.28 10.59 4.97
N LEU A 281 10.44 9.95 4.87
CA LEU A 281 11.15 9.39 6.02
C LEU A 281 11.70 10.48 6.94
N GLU A 282 12.29 11.54 6.39
CA GLU A 282 12.70 12.74 7.12
C GLU A 282 11.53 13.38 7.87
N TYR A 283 10.36 13.46 7.22
CA TYR A 283 9.16 14.01 7.83
C TYR A 283 8.70 13.18 9.03
N ILE A 284 8.59 11.86 8.84
CA ILE A 284 8.19 10.93 9.90
C ILE A 284 9.17 10.95 11.07
N ASN A 285 10.47 11.10 10.80
CA ASN A 285 11.51 11.19 11.83
C ASN A 285 11.36 12.41 12.74
N ASN A 286 10.70 13.48 12.30
CA ASN A 286 10.41 14.66 13.12
C ASN A 286 9.14 14.49 13.98
N LEU A 287 8.48 13.34 13.93
CA LEU A 287 7.30 13.02 14.73
C LEU A 287 7.68 12.16 15.94
N THR A 288 6.97 12.34 17.04
CA THR A 288 7.16 11.49 18.24
C THR A 288 6.51 10.11 18.08
N HIS A 289 5.47 10.02 17.26
CA HIS A 289 4.71 8.79 17.03
C HIS A 289 3.83 8.86 15.79
N LEU A 290 3.42 7.69 15.31
CA LEU A 290 2.35 7.49 14.35
C LEU A 290 1.20 6.70 14.99
N ASN A 291 -0.02 7.03 14.63
CA ASN A 291 -1.20 6.24 14.99
C ASN A 291 -1.60 5.35 13.82
N ALA A 292 -1.67 5.89 12.60
CA ALA A 292 -2.04 5.09 11.44
C ALA A 292 -1.13 5.39 10.25
N ILE A 293 -0.84 4.34 9.49
CA ILE A 293 -0.16 4.40 8.19
C ILE A 293 -1.16 3.86 7.18
N CYS A 294 -1.80 4.76 6.45
CA CYS A 294 -2.86 4.44 5.51
C CYS A 294 -2.28 4.32 4.09
N PHE A 295 -2.31 3.12 3.53
CA PHE A 295 -2.03 2.90 2.11
C PHE A 295 -3.30 3.09 1.30
N LEU A 296 -3.30 4.14 0.48
CA LEU A 296 -4.35 4.42 -0.48
C LEU A 296 -4.12 3.63 -1.76
N LEU A 297 -5.15 2.90 -2.20
CA LEU A 297 -5.15 1.99 -3.34
C LEU A 297 -6.43 2.16 -4.15
N LYS A 298 -6.44 1.78 -5.43
CA LYS A 298 -7.66 1.58 -6.21
C LYS A 298 -8.03 0.09 -6.19
N PRO A 299 -9.31 -0.31 -6.17
CA PRO A 299 -9.72 -1.70 -5.98
C PRO A 299 -9.66 -2.57 -7.24
N ASN A 300 -9.48 -2.01 -8.44
CA ASN A 300 -9.44 -2.75 -9.72
C ASN A 300 -8.04 -2.82 -10.33
N THR A 301 -7.00 -2.73 -9.52
CA THR A 301 -5.62 -2.91 -9.95
C THR A 301 -5.26 -4.40 -9.85
N SER A 302 -5.23 -5.10 -10.99
CA SER A 302 -4.91 -6.54 -11.06
C SER A 302 -3.42 -6.85 -10.89
N ARG A 303 -2.55 -5.85 -11.02
CA ARG A 303 -1.10 -5.95 -10.83
C ARG A 303 -0.61 -4.79 -9.98
N LEU A 304 -0.16 -5.09 -8.77
CA LEU A 304 0.51 -4.08 -7.96
C LEU A 304 1.85 -3.72 -8.59
N ASN A 305 2.10 -2.42 -8.68
CA ASN A 305 3.28 -1.89 -9.34
C ASN A 305 4.56 -2.24 -8.54
N ILE A 306 5.68 -2.43 -9.25
CA ILE A 306 7.01 -2.63 -8.64
C ILE A 306 7.31 -1.46 -7.69
N PHE A 307 6.91 -0.23 -8.04
CA PHE A 307 7.09 0.94 -7.19
C PHE A 307 6.37 0.82 -5.84
N PHE A 308 5.17 0.25 -5.81
CA PHE A 308 4.45 -0.01 -4.56
C PHE A 308 5.22 -0.99 -3.67
N ARG A 309 5.77 -2.06 -4.27
CA ARG A 309 6.61 -3.05 -3.58
C ARG A 309 7.87 -2.40 -3.00
N THR A 310 8.55 -1.56 -3.77
CA THR A 310 9.74 -0.82 -3.33
C THR A 310 9.40 0.14 -2.20
N CYS A 311 8.34 0.93 -2.33
CA CYS A 311 7.87 1.86 -1.29
C CYS A 311 7.59 1.15 0.03
N ILE A 312 6.85 0.04 -0.02
CA ILE A 312 6.53 -0.75 1.17
C ILE A 312 7.80 -1.34 1.80
N THR A 313 8.72 -1.86 0.98
CA THR A 313 9.98 -2.41 1.48
C THR A 313 10.85 -1.33 2.15
N GLN A 314 10.98 -0.16 1.53
CA GLN A 314 11.74 0.96 2.09
C GLN A 314 11.09 1.48 3.38
N LEU A 315 9.76 1.61 3.43
CA LEU A 315 9.05 2.01 4.63
C LEU A 315 9.24 0.99 5.76
N PHE A 316 9.06 -0.31 5.51
CA PHE A 316 9.28 -1.36 6.50
C PHE A 316 10.75 -1.60 6.84
N SER A 317 11.69 -1.10 6.03
CA SER A 317 13.06 -1.05 6.49
C SER A 317 13.18 -0.15 7.73
N LEU A 318 12.38 0.93 7.80
CA LEU A 318 12.40 1.96 8.84
C LEU A 318 11.40 1.75 9.96
N LEU A 319 10.40 0.93 9.73
CA LEU A 319 9.42 0.58 10.73
C LEU A 319 9.70 -0.84 11.21
N ASP A 320 9.75 -1.05 12.52
CA ASP A 320 9.84 -2.41 13.04
C ASP A 320 8.49 -3.14 12.91
N ARG A 321 8.45 -4.43 13.26
CA ARG A 321 7.23 -5.23 13.20
C ARG A 321 6.11 -4.72 14.11
N ASN A 322 6.40 -3.89 15.11
CA ASN A 322 5.38 -3.30 15.97
C ASN A 322 4.50 -2.32 15.19
N ALA A 323 4.99 -1.73 14.10
CA ALA A 323 4.20 -0.86 13.23
C ALA A 323 3.14 -1.61 12.41
N PHE A 324 3.18 -2.95 12.33
CA PHE A 324 2.29 -3.71 11.44
C PHE A 324 0.80 -3.52 11.82
N ASN A 325 0.50 -3.38 13.11
CA ASN A 325 -0.87 -3.13 13.58
C ASN A 325 -1.36 -1.70 13.29
N ASN A 326 -0.46 -0.79 12.91
CA ASN A 326 -0.77 0.58 12.51
C ASN A 326 -1.06 0.69 11.01
N ILE A 327 -0.87 -0.38 10.24
CA ILE A 327 -1.08 -0.41 8.80
C ILE A 327 -2.57 -0.56 8.50
N ILE A 328 -3.07 0.39 7.71
CA ILE A 328 -4.47 0.46 7.28
C ILE A 328 -4.50 0.54 5.75
N PHE A 329 -5.42 -0.18 5.13
CA PHE A 329 -5.62 -0.12 3.68
C PHE A 329 -6.88 0.66 3.36
N CYS A 330 -6.75 1.71 2.55
CA CYS A 330 -7.83 2.59 2.13
C CYS A 330 -8.02 2.47 0.62
N PHE A 331 -9.14 1.91 0.18
CA PHE A 331 -9.47 1.82 -1.24
C PHE A 331 -10.25 3.06 -1.66
N THR A 332 -9.68 3.88 -2.54
CA THR A 332 -10.35 5.01 -3.18
C THR A 332 -11.10 4.54 -4.44
N ASN A 333 -12.03 5.36 -4.93
CA ASN A 333 -12.81 5.07 -6.14
C ASN A 333 -13.55 3.72 -6.06
N SER A 334 -14.02 3.33 -4.87
CA SER A 334 -14.57 1.99 -4.64
C SER A 334 -16.03 1.80 -5.05
N ARG A 335 -16.66 2.80 -5.67
CA ARG A 335 -18.06 2.69 -6.11
C ARG A 335 -18.25 1.55 -7.12
N SER A 336 -17.34 1.43 -8.10
CA SER A 336 -17.39 0.40 -9.15
C SER A 336 -17.21 -1.03 -8.61
N THR A 337 -16.71 -1.17 -7.39
CA THR A 337 -16.52 -2.46 -6.71
C THR A 337 -17.46 -2.63 -5.53
N PHE A 338 -18.57 -1.88 -5.51
CA PHE A 338 -19.58 -1.93 -4.45
C PHE A 338 -18.99 -1.73 -3.04
N TYR A 339 -18.01 -0.82 -2.93
CA TYR A 339 -17.28 -0.52 -1.69
C TYR A 339 -16.54 -1.74 -1.15
N THR A 340 -15.88 -2.48 -2.04
CA THR A 340 -14.98 -3.58 -1.69
C THR A 340 -13.60 -3.40 -2.31
N PRO A 341 -12.56 -4.07 -1.78
CA PRO A 341 -11.19 -4.00 -2.31
C PRO A 341 -10.96 -4.54 -3.73
N GLY A 342 -11.98 -5.17 -4.35
CA GLY A 342 -11.94 -5.69 -5.72
C GLY A 342 -10.75 -6.62 -6.01
N ASP A 343 -10.29 -6.60 -7.26
CA ASP A 343 -9.18 -7.41 -7.78
C ASP A 343 -7.82 -7.07 -7.15
N THR A 344 -7.70 -5.91 -6.51
CA THR A 344 -6.47 -5.53 -5.80
C THR A 344 -6.27 -6.30 -4.51
N ALA A 345 -7.34 -6.76 -3.87
CA ALA A 345 -7.25 -7.55 -2.64
C ALA A 345 -6.38 -8.81 -2.76
N PRO A 346 -6.59 -9.71 -3.74
CA PRO A 346 -5.75 -10.90 -3.89
C PRO A 346 -4.30 -10.54 -4.25
N ALA A 347 -4.07 -9.56 -5.12
CA ALA A 347 -2.73 -9.12 -5.48
C ALA A 347 -1.95 -8.56 -4.27
N LEU A 348 -2.63 -7.78 -3.43
CA LEU A 348 -2.07 -7.24 -2.19
C LEU A 348 -1.71 -8.33 -1.20
N LYS A 349 -2.60 -9.30 -0.97
CA LYS A 349 -2.31 -10.45 -0.09
C LYS A 349 -1.06 -11.19 -0.55
N GLN A 350 -0.95 -11.47 -1.84
CA GLN A 350 0.21 -12.19 -2.40
C GLN A 350 1.51 -11.39 -2.23
N MET A 351 1.45 -10.07 -2.41
CA MET A 351 2.61 -9.20 -2.24
C MET A 351 3.06 -9.10 -0.77
N LEU A 352 2.13 -8.96 0.18
CA LEU A 352 2.47 -8.93 1.60
C LEU A 352 3.17 -10.23 2.04
N ILE A 353 2.70 -11.38 1.55
CA ILE A 353 3.35 -12.67 1.79
C ILE A 353 4.75 -12.71 1.17
N SER A 354 4.91 -12.30 -0.10
CA SER A 354 6.19 -12.37 -0.81
C SER A 354 7.27 -11.43 -0.26
N LEU A 355 6.86 -10.38 0.44
CA LEU A 355 7.74 -9.42 1.10
C LEU A 355 8.14 -9.82 2.52
N SER A 356 7.76 -11.00 3.00
CA SER A 356 7.98 -11.44 4.39
C SER A 356 7.36 -10.50 5.45
N ILE A 357 6.34 -9.74 5.04
CA ILE A 357 5.50 -8.88 5.91
C ILE A 357 4.07 -9.41 5.98
N GLY A 358 3.88 -10.72 5.79
CA GLY A 358 2.57 -11.37 5.81
C GLY A 358 1.84 -11.27 7.15
N ASP A 359 2.55 -10.87 8.21
CA ASP A 359 1.98 -10.56 9.52
C ASP A 359 1.18 -9.24 9.52
N VAL A 360 1.35 -8.39 8.50
CA VAL A 360 0.52 -7.19 8.32
C VAL A 360 -0.94 -7.64 8.10
N PRO A 361 -1.88 -7.24 8.97
CA PRO A 361 -3.26 -7.65 8.83
C PRO A 361 -3.83 -7.12 7.52
N PHE A 362 -4.56 -7.96 6.79
CA PHE A 362 -5.42 -7.52 5.68
C PHE A 362 -6.80 -8.15 5.84
N LYS A 363 -7.62 -7.50 6.67
CA LYS A 363 -8.95 -7.95 7.11
C LYS A 363 -9.95 -6.80 6.97
N LYS A 364 -11.24 -7.12 7.08
CA LYS A 364 -12.32 -6.12 7.02
C LYS A 364 -12.12 -4.99 8.04
N ASP A 365 -11.58 -5.31 9.21
CA ASP A 365 -11.46 -4.35 10.30
C ASP A 365 -10.46 -3.23 9.98
N ASN A 366 -9.34 -3.54 9.31
CA ASN A 366 -8.30 -2.57 8.96
C ASN A 366 -8.27 -2.19 7.47
N THR A 367 -9.32 -2.55 6.72
CA THR A 367 -9.50 -2.19 5.31
C THR A 367 -10.76 -1.37 5.14
N PHE A 368 -10.65 -0.21 4.49
CA PHE A 368 -11.72 0.77 4.34
C PHE A 368 -11.91 1.14 2.88
N CYS A 369 -13.15 1.34 2.44
CA CYS A 369 -13.47 1.60 1.04
C CYS A 369 -14.25 2.90 0.91
N PHE A 370 -13.70 3.86 0.19
CA PHE A 370 -14.20 5.22 0.05
C PHE A 370 -14.44 5.58 -1.41
N ASP A 371 -15.34 6.54 -1.62
CA ASP A 371 -15.55 7.14 -2.93
C ASP A 371 -15.58 8.67 -2.85
N SER A 372 -14.42 9.29 -3.13
CA SER A 372 -14.24 10.74 -3.15
C SER A 372 -14.97 11.44 -4.30
N GLU A 373 -15.60 10.70 -5.22
CA GLU A 373 -16.34 11.29 -6.35
C GLU A 373 -17.59 12.05 -5.88
N SER A 374 -18.21 11.66 -4.75
CA SER A 374 -19.31 12.45 -4.15
C SER A 374 -18.87 13.83 -3.64
N PHE A 375 -17.60 13.97 -3.24
CA PHE A 375 -17.01 15.29 -2.96
C PHE A 375 -16.75 16.07 -4.24
N ARG A 376 -16.21 15.44 -5.30
CA ARG A 376 -16.01 16.10 -6.60
C ARG A 376 -17.34 16.58 -7.18
N TYR A 377 -18.40 15.79 -7.06
CA TYR A 377 -19.78 16.16 -7.40
C TYR A 377 -20.24 17.42 -6.65
N LEU A 378 -20.05 17.46 -5.32
CA LEU A 378 -20.39 18.64 -4.51
C LEU A 378 -19.67 19.90 -5.02
N VAL A 379 -18.38 19.80 -5.34
CA VAL A 379 -17.58 20.92 -5.86
C VAL A 379 -18.04 21.31 -7.28
N ALA A 380 -18.37 20.34 -8.13
CA ALA A 380 -18.88 20.58 -9.49
C ALA A 380 -20.24 21.30 -9.46
N LEU A 381 -21.16 20.89 -8.59
CA LEU A 381 -22.44 21.57 -8.37
C LEU A 381 -22.25 23.04 -7.98
N GLN A 382 -21.28 23.33 -7.11
CA GLN A 382 -20.97 24.71 -6.70
C GLN A 382 -20.38 25.57 -7.81
N ASN A 383 -19.82 24.93 -8.84
CA ASN A 383 -19.35 25.58 -10.08
C ASN A 383 -20.45 25.68 -11.15
N GLY A 384 -21.70 25.36 -10.82
CA GLY A 384 -22.84 25.47 -11.73
C GLY A 384 -22.91 24.36 -12.78
N ILE A 385 -22.19 23.25 -12.59
CA ILE A 385 -22.28 22.09 -13.49
C ILE A 385 -23.61 21.37 -13.23
N PRO A 386 -24.44 21.16 -14.26
CA PRO A 386 -25.72 20.48 -14.12
C PRO A 386 -25.53 18.96 -14.01
N PHE A 387 -26.39 18.32 -13.23
CA PHE A 387 -26.50 16.86 -13.11
C PHE A 387 -27.98 16.49 -13.07
N ASN A 388 -28.32 15.30 -13.56
CA ASN A 388 -29.68 14.78 -13.52
C ASN A 388 -30.03 14.17 -12.14
N ASP A 389 -31.30 13.81 -11.95
CA ASP A 389 -31.80 13.30 -10.67
C ASP A 389 -31.21 11.92 -10.30
N ASP A 390 -30.93 11.07 -11.29
CA ASP A 390 -30.32 9.75 -11.07
C ASP A 390 -28.86 9.90 -10.60
N GLU A 391 -28.07 10.74 -11.29
CA GLU A 391 -26.70 11.08 -10.88
C GLU A 391 -26.69 11.65 -9.46
N LYS A 392 -27.60 12.58 -9.16
CA LYS A 392 -27.74 13.14 -7.82
C LYS A 392 -27.96 12.03 -6.79
N HIS A 393 -28.89 11.12 -7.04
CA HIS A 393 -29.21 10.03 -6.14
C HIS A 393 -28.00 9.10 -5.90
N GLU A 394 -27.24 8.78 -6.94
CA GLU A 394 -26.02 7.98 -6.81
C GLU A 394 -24.95 8.65 -5.92
N TYR A 395 -24.76 9.96 -6.09
CA TYR A 395 -23.80 10.72 -5.28
C TYR A 395 -24.25 10.88 -3.83
N GLU A 396 -25.56 10.94 -3.54
CA GLU A 396 -26.10 10.90 -2.18
C GLU A 396 -25.81 9.57 -1.47
N ILE A 397 -25.98 8.45 -2.18
CA ILE A 397 -25.63 7.12 -1.67
C ILE A 397 -24.12 7.04 -1.42
N SER A 398 -23.31 7.49 -2.39
CA SER A 398 -21.85 7.49 -2.26
C SER A 398 -21.35 8.33 -1.08
N TRP A 399 -21.94 9.51 -0.87
CA TRP A 399 -21.64 10.34 0.29
C TRP A 399 -21.93 9.59 1.59
N SER A 400 -23.11 8.98 1.69
CA SER A 400 -23.55 8.27 2.90
C SER A 400 -22.65 7.07 3.22
N MET A 401 -22.27 6.30 2.20
CA MET A 401 -21.32 5.18 2.35
C MET A 401 -19.94 5.68 2.83
N SER A 402 -19.43 6.75 2.22
CA SER A 402 -18.12 7.31 2.56
C SER A 402 -18.10 7.98 3.94
N VAL A 403 -19.20 8.59 4.39
CA VAL A 403 -19.39 9.07 5.77
C VAL A 403 -19.29 7.93 6.77
N ASN A 404 -20.03 6.84 6.53
CA ASN A 404 -20.02 5.68 7.42
C ASN A 404 -18.63 5.06 7.51
N GLU A 405 -17.94 4.89 6.38
CA GLU A 405 -16.57 4.36 6.36
C GLU A 405 -15.56 5.32 6.99
N SER A 406 -15.75 6.64 6.85
CA SER A 406 -14.88 7.64 7.50
C SER A 406 -15.01 7.60 9.02
N ASN A 407 -16.24 7.50 9.53
CA ASN A 407 -16.51 7.32 10.95
C ASN A 407 -15.97 5.99 11.45
N ARG A 408 -16.07 4.93 10.65
CA ARG A 408 -15.49 3.61 10.97
C ARG A 408 -13.97 3.68 11.07
N LEU A 409 -13.30 4.39 10.16
CA LEU A 409 -11.85 4.57 10.16
C LEU A 409 -11.38 5.29 11.43
N ILE A 410 -11.97 6.44 11.75
CA ILE A 410 -11.63 7.17 12.98
C ILE A 410 -11.95 6.33 14.21
N GLY A 411 -13.12 5.68 14.25
CA GLY A 411 -13.49 4.79 15.34
C GLY A 411 -12.52 3.63 15.53
N TYR A 412 -12.02 3.04 14.43
CA TYR A 412 -11.03 1.97 14.46
C TYR A 412 -9.69 2.47 15.02
N ILE A 413 -9.18 3.59 14.50
CA ILE A 413 -7.91 4.19 14.95
C ILE A 413 -7.97 4.53 16.44
N CYS A 414 -9.04 5.19 16.88
CA CYS A 414 -9.17 5.61 18.27
C CYS A 414 -9.34 4.44 19.27
N ARG A 415 -9.90 3.30 18.84
CA ARG A 415 -10.24 2.19 19.75
C ARG A 415 -9.22 1.05 19.73
N TYR A 416 -8.64 0.75 18.58
CA TYR A 416 -7.89 -0.49 18.38
C TYR A 416 -6.43 -0.28 18.02
N VAL A 417 -6.07 0.91 17.53
CA VAL A 417 -4.71 1.15 17.06
C VAL A 417 -3.86 1.76 18.17
N THR A 418 -2.83 1.03 18.58
CA THR A 418 -1.87 1.47 19.58
C THR A 418 -0.89 2.49 19.00
N ILE A 419 -0.39 3.40 19.82
CA ILE A 419 0.62 4.38 19.39
C ILE A 419 1.91 3.67 18.99
N TYR A 420 2.35 3.87 17.75
CA TYR A 420 3.68 3.45 17.29
C TYR A 420 4.67 4.60 17.54
N ARG A 421 5.61 4.41 18.47
CA ARG A 421 6.63 5.42 18.77
C ARG A 421 7.75 5.36 17.75
N ILE A 422 8.14 6.50 17.23
CA ILE A 422 9.33 6.60 16.37
C ILE A 422 10.54 6.62 17.30
N ASP A 423 11.38 5.58 17.26
CA ASP A 423 12.56 5.46 18.11
C ASP A 423 13.75 6.23 17.51
N ASN A 424 14.38 7.10 18.32
CA ASN A 424 15.47 7.96 17.87
C ASN A 424 16.76 7.16 17.59
N ASN A 425 16.94 5.97 18.15
CA ASN A 425 18.15 5.17 17.90
C ASN A 425 18.23 4.59 16.48
N LEU A 426 17.09 4.43 15.81
CA LEU A 426 17.05 4.08 14.38
C LEU A 426 17.60 5.24 13.51
N GLN A 427 17.60 6.47 14.03
CA GLN A 427 18.07 7.69 13.35
C GLN A 427 19.59 7.74 13.20
N SER A 428 20.35 7.13 14.12
CA SER A 428 21.82 7.18 14.12
C SER A 428 22.45 6.13 13.21
N MET A 429 21.91 4.90 13.22
CA MET A 429 22.47 3.80 12.41
C MET A 429 22.19 3.96 10.91
N LYS A 430 21.12 4.67 10.53
CA LYS A 430 20.71 4.78 9.12
C LYS A 430 21.20 6.04 8.41
N ARG A 431 21.39 7.17 9.13
CA ARG A 431 22.19 8.29 8.58
C ARG A 431 23.56 7.81 8.14
N ALA A 432 24.19 6.96 8.97
CA ALA A 432 25.47 6.34 8.63
C ALA A 432 25.38 5.37 7.43
N GLN A 433 24.23 4.77 7.13
CA GLN A 433 24.08 3.84 6.02
C GLN A 433 23.80 4.53 4.68
N PHE A 434 23.04 5.63 4.68
CA PHE A 434 22.84 6.46 3.49
C PHE A 434 24.09 7.29 3.11
N GLU A 435 24.89 7.75 4.09
CA GLU A 435 26.16 8.43 3.80
C GLU A 435 27.23 7.51 3.19
N ILE A 436 27.11 6.19 3.36
CA ILE A 436 28.04 5.20 2.79
C ILE A 436 27.70 4.87 1.33
N ASP A 437 26.43 4.91 0.93
CA ASP A 437 26.00 4.61 -0.44
C ASP A 437 26.22 5.80 -1.42
N ASP A 438 26.45 7.02 -0.89
CA ASP A 438 26.78 8.24 -1.66
C ASP A 438 28.31 8.51 -1.76
N MET A 439 29.16 7.61 -1.23
CA MET A 439 30.64 7.63 -1.37
C MET A 439 31.13 6.58 -2.35
#